data_AF-A0A1U9K898-F1
#
_entry.id   AF-A0A1U9K898-F1
#
_cell.length_a   1.000
_cell.length_b   1.000
_cell.length_c   1.000
_cell.angle_alpha   90.00
_cell.angle_beta   90.00
_cell.angle_gamma   90.00
#
_symmetry.space_group_name_H-M   'P 1'
#
loop_
_entity.id
_entity.type
_entity.pdbx_description
1 polymer ?
#
loop_
_entity_poly.entity_id
_entity_poly.type
_entity_poly.pdbx_seq_one_letter_code
_entity_poly.pdbx_strand_id
1 'polypeptide(L)'
;MRVKGYVNPKDIEFAFLEEMGQISVIPKPGHRAVRPSDLNLTPPYAGIPAILVQDGEIQDNVLRLLKIDREWLWMKLTASGVTRDLLANVSLALLDANGNIHIDWNNDPTQGAHQPQANNLRNQIKQSLKKDRSLQEPEFADDYLRPFK
;
A
#
# COMPACT_ATOMS: atom_id res chain seq x y z
N MET A 1 -15.80 -13.64 6.85
CA MET A 1 -15.29 -13.24 8.18
C MET A 1 -13.79 -13.41 8.31
N ARG A 2 -13.23 -14.63 8.17
CA ARG A 2 -11.77 -14.86 8.26
C ARG A 2 -10.94 -13.99 7.29
N VAL A 3 -11.43 -13.82 6.05
CA VAL A 3 -10.82 -12.92 5.05
C VAL A 3 -10.78 -11.45 5.52
N LYS A 4 -11.67 -11.04 6.44
CA LYS A 4 -11.67 -9.71 7.07
C LYS A 4 -10.84 -9.65 8.37
N GLY A 5 -10.12 -10.71 8.71
CA GLY A 5 -9.24 -10.78 9.89
C GLY A 5 -9.86 -11.32 11.17
N TYR A 6 -11.14 -11.72 11.17
CA TYR A 6 -11.83 -12.22 12.38
C TYR A 6 -11.94 -13.75 12.38
N VAL A 7 -11.29 -14.41 13.34
CA VAL A 7 -11.30 -15.87 13.50
C VAL A 7 -12.51 -16.35 14.31
N ASN A 8 -12.82 -15.66 15.40
CA ASN A 8 -13.89 -16.03 16.32
C ASN A 8 -15.17 -15.21 16.02
N PRO A 9 -16.30 -15.86 15.68
CA PRO A 9 -17.57 -15.15 15.45
C PRO A 9 -18.07 -14.37 16.66
N LYS A 10 -17.68 -14.74 17.88
CA LYS A 10 -18.11 -14.03 19.11
C LYS A 10 -17.56 -12.61 19.21
N ASP A 11 -16.52 -12.29 18.45
CA ASP A 11 -15.87 -10.97 18.46
C ASP A 11 -16.61 -9.97 17.55
N ILE A 12 -17.59 -10.46 16.80
CA ILE A 12 -18.38 -9.72 15.82
C ILE A 12 -19.71 -9.28 16.45
N GLU A 13 -20.09 -8.03 16.20
CA GLU A 13 -21.41 -7.51 16.57
C GLU A 13 -22.40 -7.70 15.41
N PHE A 14 -22.01 -7.32 14.19
CA PHE A 14 -22.83 -7.49 12.98
C PHE A 14 -22.02 -8.03 11.81
N ALA A 15 -22.69 -8.79 10.94
CA ALA A 15 -22.16 -9.17 9.64
C ALA A 15 -23.26 -9.10 8.57
N PHE A 16 -22.92 -8.50 7.43
CA PHE A 16 -23.83 -8.33 6.29
C PHE A 16 -23.30 -9.11 5.10
N LEU A 17 -24.19 -9.78 4.37
CA LEU A 17 -23.90 -10.40 3.08
C LEU A 17 -24.37 -9.42 1.99
N GLU A 18 -23.43 -8.87 1.25
CA GLU A 18 -23.67 -7.91 0.17
C GLU A 18 -24.02 -8.63 -1.14
N GLU A 19 -24.58 -7.89 -2.11
CA GLU A 19 -25.12 -8.42 -3.38
C GLU A 19 -24.12 -9.29 -4.18
N MET A 20 -22.83 -8.96 -4.13
CA MET A 20 -21.77 -9.71 -4.82
C MET A 20 -21.17 -10.86 -3.97
N GLY A 21 -21.87 -11.30 -2.91
CA GLY A 21 -21.40 -12.36 -2.01
C GLY A 21 -20.26 -11.93 -1.09
N GLN A 22 -19.97 -10.63 -1.02
CA GLN A 22 -18.98 -10.09 -0.09
C GLN A 22 -19.58 -10.01 1.32
N ILE A 23 -18.75 -10.22 2.33
CA ILE A 23 -19.17 -10.09 3.73
C ILE A 23 -18.57 -8.83 4.34
N SER A 24 -19.42 -7.92 4.79
CA SER A 24 -19.07 -6.76 5.62
C SER A 24 -19.19 -7.15 7.10
N VAL A 25 -18.27 -6.71 7.96
CA VAL A 25 -18.22 -7.08 9.38
C VAL A 25 -18.05 -5.84 10.24
N ILE A 26 -18.87 -5.71 11.28
CA ILE A 26 -18.72 -4.72 12.35
C ILE A 26 -18.30 -5.48 13.62
N PRO A 27 -17.05 -5.35 14.09
CA PRO A 27 -16.59 -5.97 15.34
C PRO A 27 -17.20 -5.30 16.58
N LYS A 28 -17.18 -6.03 17.70
CA LYS A 28 -17.47 -5.47 19.02
C LYS A 28 -16.46 -4.38 19.39
N PRO A 29 -16.82 -3.37 20.21
CA PRO A 29 -15.90 -2.30 20.61
C PRO A 29 -14.57 -2.77 21.22
N GLY A 30 -14.56 -3.88 21.96
CA GLY A 30 -13.33 -4.44 22.55
C GLY A 30 -12.48 -5.28 21.59
N HIS A 31 -12.96 -5.54 20.37
CA HIS A 31 -12.29 -6.40 19.38
C HIS A 31 -12.03 -5.68 18.04
N ARG A 32 -12.31 -4.37 17.97
CA ARG A 32 -11.94 -3.53 16.82
C ARG A 32 -10.51 -3.02 16.96
N ALA A 33 -9.90 -2.62 15.84
CA ALA A 33 -8.64 -1.90 15.88
C ALA A 33 -8.76 -0.60 16.69
N VAL A 34 -7.69 -0.26 17.42
CA VAL A 34 -7.59 0.99 18.16
C VAL A 34 -7.64 2.16 17.19
N ARG A 35 -8.49 3.14 17.46
CA ARG A 35 -8.56 4.41 16.72
C ARG A 35 -7.76 5.46 17.48
N PRO A 36 -7.18 6.47 16.81
CA PRO A 36 -6.48 7.57 17.48
C PRO A 36 -7.31 8.23 18.60
N SER A 37 -8.62 8.36 18.40
CA SER A 37 -9.56 8.88 19.40
C SER A 37 -9.60 8.08 20.70
N ASP A 38 -9.36 6.77 20.65
CA ASP A 38 -9.35 5.91 21.86
C ASP A 38 -8.14 6.21 22.74
N LEU A 39 -7.09 6.79 22.16
CA LEU A 39 -5.84 7.19 22.81
C LEU A 39 -5.77 8.71 23.05
N ASN A 40 -6.87 9.45 22.81
CA ASN A 40 -6.90 10.91 22.84
C ASN A 40 -5.86 11.57 21.92
N LEU A 41 -5.56 10.94 20.78
CA LEU A 41 -4.67 11.47 19.75
C LEU A 41 -5.46 12.22 18.68
N THR A 42 -4.97 13.40 18.31
CA THR A 42 -5.48 14.20 17.19
C THR A 42 -4.45 14.15 16.06
N PRO A 43 -4.52 13.17 15.14
CA PRO A 43 -3.57 13.08 14.05
C PRO A 43 -3.68 14.33 13.15
N PRO A 44 -2.57 14.78 12.54
CA PRO A 44 -2.62 15.88 11.59
C PRO A 44 -3.49 15.50 10.40
N TYR A 45 -4.09 16.51 9.77
CA TYR A 45 -4.88 16.31 8.57
C TYR A 45 -4.00 15.79 7.44
N ALA A 46 -4.21 14.54 7.02
CA ALA A 46 -3.43 13.92 5.95
C ALA A 46 -3.84 14.40 4.54
N GLY A 47 -5.06 14.93 4.40
CA GLY A 47 -5.64 15.43 3.14
C GLY A 47 -5.64 14.44 1.98
N ILE A 48 -6.16 14.89 0.84
CA ILE A 48 -6.00 14.19 -0.43
C ILE A 48 -4.82 14.84 -1.16
N PRO A 49 -3.80 14.09 -1.56
CA PRO A 49 -2.68 14.65 -2.29
C PRO A 49 -3.14 15.15 -3.66
N ALA A 50 -2.55 16.25 -4.13
CA ALA A 50 -2.87 16.84 -5.42
C ALA A 50 -1.81 16.49 -6.47
N ILE A 51 -2.25 16.13 -7.67
CA ILE A 51 -1.35 15.82 -8.80
C ILE A 51 -0.94 17.14 -9.46
N LEU A 52 0.34 17.51 -9.34
CA LEU A 52 0.88 18.74 -9.92
C LEU A 52 1.55 18.51 -11.28
N VAL A 53 2.15 17.32 -11.48
CA VAL A 53 2.71 16.87 -12.76
C VAL A 53 2.21 15.45 -13.02
N GLN A 54 1.80 15.18 -14.26
CA GLN A 54 1.44 13.85 -14.71
C GLN A 54 1.97 13.65 -16.13
N ASP A 55 2.66 12.53 -16.37
CA ASP A 55 3.22 12.16 -17.68
C ASP A 55 4.08 13.28 -18.30
N GLY A 56 4.84 13.98 -17.46
CA GLY A 56 5.69 15.11 -17.84
C GLY A 56 4.96 16.43 -18.09
N GLU A 57 3.65 16.50 -17.86
CA GLU A 57 2.84 17.71 -18.04
C GLU A 57 2.40 18.32 -16.71
N ILE A 58 2.59 19.63 -16.58
CA ILE A 58 2.13 20.40 -15.40
C ILE A 58 0.61 20.57 -15.46
N GLN A 59 -0.04 20.24 -14.35
CA GLN A 59 -1.50 20.32 -14.21
C GLN A 59 -1.95 21.71 -13.78
N ASP A 60 -2.03 22.66 -14.72
CA ASP A 60 -2.34 24.08 -14.44
C ASP A 60 -3.70 24.32 -13.79
N ASN A 61 -4.68 23.48 -14.12
CA ASN A 61 -5.99 23.50 -13.48
C ASN A 61 -5.89 23.23 -11.97
N VAL A 62 -5.04 22.27 -11.57
CA VAL A 62 -4.78 21.94 -10.17
C VAL A 62 -4.02 23.08 -9.49
N LEU A 63 -3.00 23.65 -10.15
CA LEU A 63 -2.29 24.81 -9.62
C LEU A 63 -3.23 26.00 -9.35
N ARG A 64 -4.14 26.32 -10.28
CA ARG A 64 -5.16 27.36 -10.07
C ARG A 64 -6.11 27.04 -8.92
N LEU A 65 -6.58 25.79 -8.83
CA LEU A 65 -7.47 25.35 -7.76
C LEU A 65 -6.82 25.52 -6.38
N LEU A 66 -5.53 25.19 -6.28
CA LEU A 66 -4.74 25.31 -5.07
C LEU A 66 -4.18 26.71 -4.83
N LYS A 67 -4.35 27.64 -5.78
CA LYS A 67 -3.76 28.99 -5.78
C LYS A 67 -2.23 28.96 -5.61
N ILE A 68 -1.60 27.96 -6.23
CA ILE A 68 -0.15 27.79 -6.27
C ILE A 68 0.36 28.33 -7.60
N ASP A 69 1.45 29.06 -7.55
CA ASP A 69 2.15 29.61 -8.71
C ASP A 69 3.07 28.57 -9.35
N ARG A 70 3.26 28.69 -10.67
CA ARG A 70 4.18 27.83 -11.40
C ARG A 70 5.62 27.99 -10.91
N GLU A 71 6.03 29.18 -10.46
CA GLU A 71 7.39 29.41 -9.97
C GLU A 71 7.67 28.64 -8.68
N TRP A 72 6.73 28.62 -7.73
CA TRP A 72 6.80 27.79 -6.54
C TRP A 72 6.90 26.29 -6.87
N LEU A 73 6.11 25.81 -7.84
CA LEU A 73 6.22 24.41 -8.29
C LEU A 73 7.63 24.14 -8.82
N TRP A 74 8.17 25.02 -9.67
CA TRP A 74 9.52 24.87 -10.19
C TRP A 74 10.59 24.91 -9.10
N MET A 75 10.42 25.75 -8.08
CA MET A 75 11.31 25.78 -6.93
C MET A 75 11.31 24.43 -6.20
N LYS A 76 10.14 23.84 -5.97
CA LYS A 76 10.00 22.51 -5.34
C LYS A 76 10.58 21.37 -6.19
N LEU A 77 10.30 21.37 -7.49
CA LEU A 77 10.83 20.40 -8.45
C LEU A 77 12.36 20.48 -8.52
N THR A 78 12.91 21.68 -8.65
CA THR A 78 14.36 21.92 -8.74
C THR A 78 15.06 21.52 -7.43
N ALA A 79 14.48 21.84 -6.28
CA ALA A 79 14.99 21.40 -4.98
C ALA A 79 15.01 19.87 -4.84
N SER A 80 14.18 19.16 -5.60
CA SER A 80 14.11 17.70 -5.66
C SER A 80 14.94 17.09 -6.81
N GLY A 81 15.73 17.92 -7.51
CA GLY A 81 16.61 17.48 -8.61
C GLY A 81 15.95 17.41 -9.99
N VAL A 82 14.68 17.83 -10.14
CA VAL A 82 13.99 17.87 -11.43
C VAL A 82 14.26 19.21 -12.11
N THR A 83 15.04 19.19 -13.18
CA THR A 83 15.23 20.32 -14.09
C THR A 83 14.17 20.34 -15.19
N ARG A 84 14.09 21.43 -15.96
CA ARG A 84 13.06 21.58 -17.01
C ARG A 84 13.16 20.53 -18.12
N ASP A 85 14.38 20.16 -18.49
CA ASP A 85 14.70 19.13 -19.47
C ASP A 85 14.34 17.72 -18.97
N LEU A 86 14.34 17.50 -17.66
CA LEU A 86 13.96 16.23 -17.05
C LEU A 86 12.46 16.10 -16.78
N LEU A 87 11.66 17.16 -17.00
CA LEU A 87 10.23 17.14 -16.71
C LEU A 87 9.51 16.01 -17.46
N ALA A 88 9.86 15.76 -18.73
CA ALA A 88 9.28 14.67 -19.53
C ALA A 88 9.53 13.26 -18.94
N ASN A 89 10.51 13.13 -18.05
CA ASN A 89 10.82 11.87 -17.36
C ASN A 89 10.05 11.73 -16.03
N VAL A 90 9.26 12.72 -15.62
CA VAL A 90 8.42 12.62 -14.42
C VAL A 90 7.10 11.95 -14.79
N SER A 91 6.83 10.78 -14.21
CA SER A 91 5.53 10.10 -14.32
C SER A 91 4.47 10.83 -13.51
N LEU A 92 4.79 11.15 -12.26
CA LEU A 92 3.85 11.74 -11.32
C LEU A 92 4.58 12.66 -10.33
N ALA A 93 4.02 13.85 -10.05
CA ALA A 93 4.42 14.66 -8.91
C ALA A 93 3.21 14.98 -8.04
N LEU A 94 3.22 14.52 -6.78
CA LEU A 94 2.15 14.69 -5.81
C LEU A 94 2.51 15.71 -4.76
N LEU A 95 1.60 16.63 -4.45
CA LEU A 95 1.66 17.51 -3.29
C LEU A 95 0.82 16.93 -2.15
N ASP A 96 1.46 16.59 -1.03
CA ASP A 96 0.74 16.15 0.16
C ASP A 96 0.19 17.32 1.00
N ALA A 97 -0.66 17.02 1.98
CA ALA A 97 -1.25 18.04 2.85
C ALA A 97 -0.25 18.78 3.75
N ASN A 98 0.98 18.26 3.87
CA ASN A 98 2.05 18.90 4.62
C ASN A 98 2.91 19.83 3.75
N GLY A 99 2.63 19.92 2.44
CA GLY A 99 3.36 20.76 1.49
C GLY A 99 4.62 20.10 0.92
N ASN A 100 4.78 18.79 1.07
CA ASN A 100 5.89 18.05 0.46
C ASN A 100 5.51 17.57 -0.93
N ILE A 101 6.50 17.60 -1.83
CA ILE A 101 6.36 17.05 -3.18
C ILE A 101 6.98 15.65 -3.23
N HIS A 102 6.21 14.69 -3.71
CA HIS A 102 6.66 13.31 -3.96
C HIS A 102 6.72 13.11 -5.47
N ILE A 103 7.85 12.65 -5.99
CA ILE A 103 8.10 12.57 -7.44
C ILE A 103 8.37 11.12 -7.81
N ASP A 104 7.64 10.64 -8.82
CA ASP A 104 7.80 9.35 -9.46
C ASP A 104 8.32 9.54 -10.89
N TRP A 105 9.20 8.65 -11.33
CA TRP A 105 9.92 8.77 -12.59
C TRP A 105 9.46 7.73 -13.61
N ASN A 106 9.35 8.14 -14.87
CA ASN A 106 9.21 7.23 -16.00
C ASN A 106 10.46 6.33 -16.06
N ASN A 107 10.27 5.01 -16.04
CA ASN A 107 11.31 3.99 -15.92
C ASN A 107 12.08 3.98 -14.59
N ASP A 108 11.41 4.22 -13.45
CA ASP A 108 11.98 3.82 -12.17
C ASP A 108 12.16 2.28 -12.16
N PRO A 109 13.40 1.75 -12.08
CA PRO A 109 13.63 0.30 -12.00
C PRO A 109 13.01 -0.34 -10.75
N THR A 110 12.53 0.46 -9.80
CA THR A 110 11.83 0.03 -8.60
C THR A 110 10.29 0.01 -8.75
N GLN A 111 9.72 0.55 -9.83
CA GLN A 111 8.27 0.51 -10.10
C GLN A 111 7.78 -0.82 -10.73
N GLY A 112 8.65 -1.83 -10.77
CA GLY A 112 8.28 -3.25 -10.84
C GLY A 112 8.34 -3.96 -9.48
N ALA A 113 8.61 -3.24 -8.39
CA ALA A 113 8.87 -3.76 -7.06
C ALA A 113 7.90 -3.21 -6.01
N HIS A 114 6.60 -3.52 -6.16
CA HIS A 114 5.89 -4.05 -5.00
C HIS A 114 6.56 -5.38 -4.61
N GLN A 115 7.69 -5.25 -3.90
CA GLN A 115 8.52 -6.28 -3.28
C GLN A 115 8.53 -7.67 -3.95
N PRO A 116 9.59 -8.01 -4.71
CA PRO A 116 10.07 -9.38 -4.75
C PRO A 116 10.82 -9.72 -3.44
N GLN A 117 10.27 -9.39 -2.26
CA GLN A 117 10.69 -10.09 -1.02
C GLN A 117 10.48 -11.60 -1.21
N ALA A 118 9.45 -11.98 -1.98
CA ALA A 118 9.20 -13.35 -2.38
C ALA A 118 10.33 -13.96 -3.23
N ASN A 119 11.07 -13.22 -4.06
CA ASN A 119 12.10 -13.84 -4.91
C ASN A 119 13.40 -14.05 -4.15
N ASN A 120 13.79 -13.09 -3.29
CA ASN A 120 14.93 -13.29 -2.38
C ASN A 120 14.64 -14.40 -1.37
N LEU A 121 13.41 -14.46 -0.83
CA LEU A 121 12.99 -15.55 0.05
C LEU A 121 12.88 -16.90 -0.68
N ARG A 122 12.33 -16.95 -1.90
CA ARG A 122 12.29 -18.19 -2.72
C ARG A 122 13.68 -18.69 -3.06
N ASN A 123 14.62 -17.79 -3.36
CA ASN A 123 16.00 -18.16 -3.68
C ASN A 123 16.74 -18.61 -2.42
N GLN A 124 16.53 -17.97 -1.27
CA GLN A 124 17.06 -18.42 0.01
C GLN A 124 16.47 -19.78 0.44
N ILE A 125 15.16 -19.98 0.31
CA ILE A 125 14.52 -21.28 0.62
C ILE A 125 15.04 -22.37 -0.31
N LYS A 126 15.17 -22.13 -1.62
CA LYS A 126 15.76 -23.10 -2.56
C LYS A 126 17.22 -23.42 -2.26
N GLN A 127 18.01 -22.45 -1.79
CA GLN A 127 19.39 -22.66 -1.38
C GLN A 127 19.47 -23.45 -0.07
N SER A 128 18.61 -23.17 0.90
CA SER A 128 18.52 -23.90 2.16
C SER A 128 18.02 -25.35 1.96
N LEU A 129 17.03 -25.57 1.10
CA LEU A 129 16.50 -26.90 0.75
C LEU A 129 17.50 -27.74 -0.07
N LYS A 130 18.37 -27.10 -0.87
CA LYS A 130 19.46 -27.80 -1.58
C LYS A 130 20.64 -28.14 -0.68
N LYS A 131 20.87 -27.35 0.38
CA LYS A 131 21.93 -27.55 1.36
C LYS A 131 21.59 -28.66 2.36
N ASP A 132 20.30 -28.93 2.55
CA ASP A 132 19.79 -29.97 3.44
C ASP A 132 19.31 -31.21 2.66
N ARG A 133 20.25 -31.88 1.99
CA ARG A 133 20.00 -33.18 1.32
C ARG A 133 20.23 -34.35 2.29
N SER A 134 19.67 -34.25 3.50
CA SER A 134 19.64 -35.35 4.48
C SER A 134 18.37 -35.39 5.34
N LEU A 135 17.24 -34.87 4.85
CA LEU A 135 15.95 -35.04 5.54
C LEU A 135 14.99 -35.83 4.65
N GLN A 136 14.68 -37.03 5.12
CA GLN A 136 13.55 -37.84 4.69
C GLN A 136 12.25 -37.01 4.80
N GLU A 137 11.34 -37.17 3.84
CA GLU A 137 10.04 -36.50 3.87
C GLU A 137 9.27 -36.90 5.14
N PRO A 138 8.74 -35.94 5.94
CA PRO A 138 7.88 -36.28 7.06
C PRO A 138 6.51 -36.73 6.54
N GLU A 139 6.04 -37.84 7.12
CA GLU A 139 4.79 -38.56 6.87
C GLU A 139 3.51 -37.78 7.29
N PHE A 140 3.41 -36.50 6.92
CA PHE A 140 2.37 -35.58 7.41
C PHE A 140 1.33 -35.16 6.36
N ALA A 141 1.24 -35.90 5.25
CA ALA A 141 0.32 -35.58 4.14
C ALA A 141 -1.06 -36.28 4.22
N ASP A 142 -1.23 -37.30 5.06
CA ASP A 142 -2.45 -38.13 5.03
C ASP A 142 -3.61 -37.63 5.92
N ASP A 143 -3.36 -36.69 6.84
CA ASP A 143 -4.40 -36.23 7.78
C ASP A 143 -5.33 -35.13 7.21
N TYR A 144 -5.03 -34.59 6.02
CA TYR A 144 -5.84 -33.54 5.39
C TYR A 144 -6.89 -34.05 4.38
N LEU A 145 -7.01 -35.37 4.19
CA LEU A 145 -7.91 -35.97 3.20
C LEU A 145 -9.01 -36.87 3.78
N ARG A 146 -9.34 -36.76 5.07
CA ARG A 146 -10.49 -37.49 5.62
C ARG A 146 -11.79 -36.71 5.40
N PRO A 147 -12.80 -37.27 4.71
CA PRO A 147 -14.12 -36.66 4.67
C PRO A 147 -14.76 -36.72 6.06
N PHE A 148 -15.35 -35.61 6.48
CA PHE A 148 -16.13 -35.53 7.73
C PHE A 148 -17.35 -36.46 7.60
N LYS A 149 -17.45 -37.45 8.50
CA LYS A 149 -18.70 -38.18 8.77
C LYS A 149 -19.53 -37.43 9.80
#